data_AF-A0AB35X2C2-F1
#
_entry.id   AF-A0AB35X2C2-F1
#
_cell.length_a   1.000
_cell.length_b   1.000
_cell.length_c   1.000
_cell.angle_alpha   90.00
_cell.angle_beta   90.00
_cell.angle_gamma   90.00
#
_symmetry.space_group_name_H-M   'P 1'
#
loop_
_entity.id
_entity.type
_entity.pdbx_description
1 polymer ?
#
loop_
_entity_poly.entity_id
_entity_poly.type
_entity_poly.pdbx_seq_one_letter_code
_entity_poly.pdbx_strand_id
1 'polypeptide(L)'
;MSTPPAGTTKKRLFSRDDYLAPLPIPTGRKPSDVLNTIWRKNDVFLDIGNYSIGSAVMVIWPMVMLFTLMYYVTSNPIILWGGPIIVGVPIFYVILGLFREVPLPVRFNRQRREVCVPQADGEYWIVPWESV
;
A
#
# COMPACT_ATOMS: atom_id res chain seq x y z
N MET A 1 25.59 -11.97 5.58
CA MET A 1 25.50 -13.08 4.63
C MET A 1 25.02 -12.54 3.29
N SER A 2 25.85 -12.54 2.26
CA SER A 2 25.45 -12.20 0.89
C SER A 2 24.67 -13.37 0.31
N THR A 3 23.38 -13.17 0.01
CA THR A 3 22.57 -14.17 -0.69
C THR A 3 23.04 -14.29 -2.14
N PRO A 4 23.03 -15.50 -2.73
CA PRO A 4 23.42 -15.69 -4.12
C PRO A 4 22.49 -14.90 -5.07
N PRO A 5 23.02 -14.29 -6.14
CA PRO A 5 22.22 -13.51 -7.09
C PRO A 5 21.22 -14.41 -7.85
N ALA A 6 20.15 -13.79 -8.36
CA ALA A 6 19.14 -14.48 -9.17
C ALA A 6 19.75 -15.10 -10.43
N GLY A 7 19.17 -16.20 -10.89
CA GLY A 7 19.68 -16.96 -12.03
C GLY A 7 20.90 -17.83 -11.71
N THR A 8 21.39 -17.83 -10.46
CA THR A 8 22.43 -18.79 -10.07
C THR A 8 21.88 -20.21 -10.02
N THR A 9 22.65 -21.16 -10.54
CA THR A 9 22.39 -22.59 -10.47
C THR A 9 23.53 -23.24 -9.71
N LYS A 10 23.26 -23.94 -8.62
CA LYS A 10 24.26 -24.71 -7.88
C LYS A 10 24.01 -26.21 -8.05
N LYS A 11 24.81 -26.86 -8.91
CA LYS A 11 24.81 -28.32 -9.03
C LYS A 11 25.63 -28.96 -7.89
N ARG A 12 25.05 -29.96 -7.25
CA ARG A 12 25.68 -30.88 -6.29
C ARG A 12 25.67 -32.29 -6.90
N LEU A 13 26.35 -33.23 -6.25
CA LEU A 13 26.54 -34.59 -6.75
C LEU A 13 25.23 -35.33 -7.09
N PHE A 14 24.15 -35.04 -6.35
CA PHE A 14 22.82 -35.64 -6.54
C PHE A 14 21.67 -34.63 -6.55
N SER A 15 21.94 -33.33 -6.57
CA SER A 15 20.89 -32.31 -6.51
C SER A 15 21.28 -31.04 -7.27
N ARG A 16 20.27 -30.23 -7.60
CA ARG A 16 20.43 -28.94 -8.26
C ARG A 16 19.57 -27.93 -7.52
N ASP A 17 20.19 -26.87 -7.02
CA ASP A 17 19.51 -25.73 -6.41
C ASP A 17 19.46 -24.59 -7.44
N ASP A 18 18.26 -24.23 -7.91
CA ASP A 18 18.03 -23.15 -8.87
C ASP A 18 17.45 -21.91 -8.16
N TYR A 19 18.12 -20.76 -8.28
CA TYR A 19 17.73 -19.51 -7.62
C TYR A 19 16.99 -18.58 -8.60
N LEU A 20 15.69 -18.84 -8.82
CA LEU A 20 14.90 -18.22 -9.89
C LEU A 20 14.63 -16.71 -9.66
N ALA A 21 14.54 -16.25 -8.41
CA ALA A 21 14.36 -14.83 -8.09
C ALA A 21 15.36 -14.38 -7.02
N PRO A 22 15.99 -13.18 -7.10
CA PRO A 22 16.60 -12.66 -5.90
C PRO A 22 15.43 -12.40 -4.95
N LEU A 23 15.57 -12.88 -3.73
CA LEU A 23 14.77 -12.39 -2.63
C LEU A 23 14.82 -10.84 -2.65
N PRO A 24 13.71 -10.16 -2.29
CA PRO A 24 13.67 -8.71 -2.27
C PRO A 24 14.95 -8.18 -1.62
N ILE A 25 15.65 -7.31 -2.33
CA ILE A 25 16.97 -6.80 -1.93
C ILE A 25 16.86 -6.33 -0.48
N PRO A 26 17.67 -6.86 0.46
CA PRO A 26 17.58 -6.47 1.85
C PRO A 26 17.95 -5.00 1.96
N THR A 27 16.95 -4.14 2.13
CA THR A 27 17.11 -2.68 2.18
C THR A 27 17.75 -2.21 3.50
N GLY A 28 18.04 -3.13 4.42
CA GLY A 28 18.51 -2.83 5.78
C GLY A 28 17.49 -2.10 6.65
N ARG A 29 16.30 -1.78 6.12
CA ARG A 29 15.23 -1.11 6.84
C ARG A 29 14.22 -2.13 7.36
N LYS A 30 13.76 -1.92 8.59
CA LYS A 30 12.63 -2.67 9.12
C LYS A 30 11.40 -2.40 8.26
N PRO A 31 10.60 -3.42 7.90
CA PRO A 31 9.35 -3.20 7.20
C PRO A 31 8.43 -2.35 8.08
N SER A 32 7.88 -1.28 7.50
CA SER A 32 6.97 -0.36 8.17
C SER A 32 5.73 -0.18 7.31
N ASP A 33 4.56 -0.35 7.91
CA ASP A 33 3.30 0.08 7.32
C ASP A 33 2.95 1.45 7.90
N VAL A 34 2.87 2.45 7.03
CA VAL A 34 2.51 3.80 7.43
C VAL A 34 0.99 3.87 7.44
N LEU A 35 0.43 4.27 8.60
CA LEU A 35 -1.01 4.44 8.80
C LEU A 35 -1.86 3.16 8.67
N ASN A 36 -1.24 1.98 8.79
CA ASN A 36 -1.91 0.67 8.65
C ASN A 36 -2.69 0.56 7.32
N THR A 37 -2.05 0.93 6.22
CA THR A 37 -2.69 0.97 4.89
C THR A 37 -2.67 -0.41 4.21
N ILE A 38 -1.81 -1.33 4.66
CA ILE A 38 -1.71 -2.68 4.12
C ILE A 38 -2.85 -3.53 4.69
N TRP A 39 -3.74 -3.99 3.81
CA TRP A 39 -4.87 -4.84 4.20
C TRP A 39 -4.46 -6.31 4.33
N ARG A 40 -3.80 -6.85 3.31
CA ARG A 40 -3.33 -8.24 3.29
C ARG A 40 -1.97 -8.31 2.61
N LYS A 41 -1.05 -9.06 3.22
CA LYS A 41 0.25 -9.34 2.66
C LYS A 41 0.48 -10.85 2.64
N ASN A 42 0.86 -11.36 1.48
CA ASN A 42 1.30 -12.73 1.28
C ASN A 42 2.57 -12.74 0.41
N ASP A 43 3.16 -13.92 0.22
CA ASP A 43 4.32 -14.12 -0.64
C ASP A 43 4.01 -13.84 -2.12
N VAL A 44 2.76 -14.04 -2.53
CA VAL A 44 2.30 -13.85 -3.93
C VAL A 44 1.80 -12.42 -4.20
N PHE A 45 1.09 -11.80 -3.27
CA PHE A 45 0.45 -10.49 -3.50
C PHE A 45 0.39 -9.63 -2.24
N LEU A 46 0.23 -8.33 -2.47
CA LEU A 46 0.00 -7.29 -1.48
C LEU A 46 -1.27 -6.52 -1.86
N ASP A 47 -2.28 -6.56 -1.00
CA ASP A 47 -3.50 -5.79 -1.17
C ASP A 47 -3.41 -4.52 -0.30
N ILE A 48 -3.56 -3.36 -0.94
CA ILE A 48 -3.55 -2.04 -0.29
C ILE A 48 -5.00 -1.56 -0.14
N GLY A 49 -5.36 -1.16 1.08
CA GLY A 49 -6.67 -0.59 1.39
C GLY A 49 -6.85 0.78 0.74
N ASN A 50 -8.09 1.11 0.38
CA ASN A 50 -8.39 2.39 -0.29
C ASN A 50 -8.48 3.57 0.69
N TYR A 51 -8.68 3.29 1.98
CA TYR A 51 -8.82 4.31 3.02
C TYR A 51 -8.07 3.89 4.28
N SER A 52 -7.34 4.82 4.89
CA SER A 52 -6.75 4.61 6.22
C SER A 52 -7.59 5.33 7.26
N ILE A 53 -8.22 4.58 8.17
CA ILE A 53 -9.03 5.15 9.26
C ILE A 53 -8.14 6.01 10.17
N GLY A 54 -6.90 5.57 10.38
CA GLY A 54 -5.90 6.31 11.16
C GLY A 54 -5.65 7.72 10.62
N SER A 55 -5.46 7.88 9.30
CA SER A 55 -5.25 9.22 8.71
C SER A 55 -6.46 10.12 8.87
N ALA A 56 -7.68 9.59 8.74
CA ALA A 56 -8.90 10.38 8.91
C ALA A 56 -8.97 10.97 10.34
N VAL A 57 -8.72 10.13 11.36
CA VAL A 57 -8.71 10.56 12.76
C VAL A 57 -7.61 11.59 13.02
N MET A 58 -6.41 11.38 12.48
CA MET A 58 -5.27 12.29 12.64
C MET A 58 -5.51 13.67 12.01
N VAL A 59 -6.36 13.76 10.99
CA VAL A 59 -6.73 15.04 10.35
C VAL A 59 -7.91 15.72 11.09
N ILE A 60 -8.91 14.94 11.50
CA ILE A 60 -10.13 15.46 12.13
C ILE A 60 -9.84 15.99 13.54
N TRP A 61 -9.06 15.26 14.36
CA TRP A 61 -8.85 15.60 15.77
C TRP A 61 -8.18 16.96 16.00
N PRO A 62 -7.08 17.33 15.30
CA PRO A 62 -6.48 18.65 15.45
C PRO A 62 -7.44 19.78 15.06
N MET A 63 -8.32 19.56 14.07
CA MET A 63 -9.31 20.57 13.66
C MET A 63 -10.37 20.78 14.74
N VAL A 64 -10.84 19.71 15.40
CA VAL A 64 -11.72 19.82 16.57
C VAL A 64 -11.05 20.64 17.66
N MET A 65 -9.82 20.27 18.03
CA MET A 65 -9.06 20.95 19.09
C MET A 65 -8.82 22.42 18.77
N LEU A 66 -8.50 22.74 17.51
CA LEU A 66 -8.30 24.11 17.04
C LEU A 66 -9.58 24.95 17.21
N PHE A 67 -10.72 24.48 16.71
CA PHE A 67 -11.97 25.24 16.82
C PHE A 67 -12.45 25.37 18.26
N THR A 68 -12.25 24.34 19.10
CA THR A 68 -12.53 24.42 20.54
C THR A 68 -11.64 25.46 21.23
N LEU A 69 -10.33 25.48 20.92
CA LEU A 69 -9.39 26.46 21.47
C LEU A 69 -9.73 27.88 21.02
N MET A 70 -10.03 28.07 19.74
CA MET A 70 -10.42 29.38 19.19
C MET A 70 -11.68 29.92 19.87
N TYR A 71 -12.68 29.06 20.09
CA TYR A 71 -13.89 29.43 20.83
C TYR A 71 -13.55 29.81 22.28
N TYR A 72 -12.69 29.05 22.95
CA TYR A 72 -12.26 29.36 24.32
C TYR A 72 -11.60 30.75 24.44
N VAL A 73 -10.74 31.11 23.50
CA VAL A 73 -10.00 32.39 23.53
C VAL A 73 -10.88 33.58 23.13
N THR A 74 -11.72 33.43 22.09
CA THR A 74 -12.46 34.56 21.51
C THR A 74 -13.91 34.65 21.98
N SER A 75 -14.47 33.57 22.55
CA SER A 75 -15.88 33.44 22.94
C SER A 75 -16.88 33.83 21.84
N ASN A 76 -16.48 33.73 20.57
CA ASN A 76 -17.31 34.17 19.45
C ASN A 76 -18.33 33.09 19.05
N PRO A 77 -19.64 33.39 19.05
CA PRO A 77 -20.68 32.41 18.73
C PRO A 77 -20.59 31.87 17.29
N ILE A 78 -20.01 32.62 16.35
CA ILE A 78 -19.82 32.16 14.97
C ILE A 78 -18.91 30.93 14.92
N ILE A 79 -17.91 30.86 15.80
CA ILE A 79 -16.96 29.73 15.86
C ILE A 79 -17.64 28.50 16.46
N LEU A 80 -18.50 28.70 17.46
CA LEU A 80 -19.28 27.64 18.09
C LEU A 80 -20.19 26.92 17.08
N TRP A 81 -20.81 27.66 16.16
CA TRP A 81 -21.71 27.09 15.16
C TRP A 81 -21.01 26.70 13.86
N GLY A 82 -20.04 27.50 13.42
CA GLY A 82 -19.30 27.28 12.17
C GLY A 82 -18.28 26.14 12.24
N GLY A 83 -17.57 26.01 13.38
CA GLY A 83 -16.58 24.95 13.57
C GLY A 83 -17.15 23.54 13.42
N PRO A 84 -18.28 23.22 14.09
CA PRO A 84 -18.96 21.93 13.93
C PRO A 84 -19.49 21.68 12.52
N ILE A 85 -19.86 22.70 11.74
CA ILE A 85 -20.27 22.50 10.35
C ILE A 85 -19.05 22.10 9.50
N ILE A 86 -17.93 22.81 9.65
CA ILE A 86 -16.70 22.56 8.90
C ILE A 86 -16.13 21.17 9.20
N VAL A 87 -16.16 20.75 10.46
CA VAL A 87 -15.61 19.45 10.89
C VAL A 87 -16.63 18.32 10.80
N GLY A 88 -17.90 18.62 11.06
CA GLY A 88 -18.99 17.65 11.08
C GLY A 88 -19.32 17.09 9.70
N VAL A 89 -19.26 17.90 8.63
CA VAL A 89 -19.50 17.41 7.26
C VAL A 89 -18.48 16.34 6.85
N PRO A 90 -17.14 16.53 6.99
CA PRO A 90 -16.15 15.49 6.78
C PRO A 90 -16.35 14.25 7.66
N ILE A 91 -16.64 14.43 8.96
CA ILE A 91 -16.91 13.29 9.87
C ILE A 91 -18.09 12.48 9.35
N PHE A 92 -19.19 13.14 9.00
CA PHE A 92 -20.38 12.49 8.48
C PHE A 92 -20.08 11.73 7.18
N TYR A 93 -19.31 12.32 6.27
CA TYR A 93 -18.89 11.65 5.04
C TYR A 93 -18.03 10.41 5.31
N VAL A 94 -17.11 10.46 6.28
CA VAL A 94 -16.29 9.32 6.69
C VAL A 94 -17.16 8.21 7.29
N ILE A 95 -18.13 8.56 8.15
CA ILE A 95 -19.09 7.60 8.73
C ILE A 95 -19.89 6.93 7.62
N LEU A 96 -20.44 7.70 6.68
CA LEU A 96 -21.16 7.13 5.55
C LEU A 96 -20.26 6.22 4.70
N GLY A 97 -19.00 6.62 4.47
CA GLY A 97 -18.02 5.82 3.75
C GLY A 97 -17.69 4.48 4.43
N LEU A 98 -17.66 4.45 5.76
CA LEU A 98 -17.43 3.23 6.56
C LEU A 98 -18.55 2.19 6.43
N PHE A 99 -19.79 2.63 6.16
CA PHE A 99 -20.93 1.74 5.96
C PHE A 99 -21.12 1.30 4.51
N ARG A 100 -20.32 1.80 3.56
CA ARG A 100 -20.38 1.37 2.16
C ARG A 100 -19.68 0.03 1.97
N GLU A 101 -20.15 -0.72 0.98
CA GLU A 101 -19.45 -1.92 0.54
C GLU A 101 -18.02 -1.55 0.11
N VAL A 102 -17.07 -2.31 0.62
CA VAL A 102 -15.64 -2.01 0.43
C VAL A 102 -15.30 -2.35 -1.02
N PRO A 103 -14.80 -1.39 -1.82
CA PRO A 103 -14.35 -1.68 -3.17
C PRO A 103 -13.15 -2.63 -3.11
N LEU A 104 -12.95 -3.40 -4.18
CA LEU A 104 -11.81 -4.32 -4.28
C LEU A 104 -10.49 -3.55 -4.02
N PRO A 105 -9.61 -4.06 -3.14
CA PRO A 105 -8.38 -3.37 -2.80
C PRO A 105 -7.44 -3.33 -4.00
N VAL A 106 -6.55 -2.34 -4.02
CA VAL A 106 -5.52 -2.27 -5.06
C VAL A 106 -4.53 -3.40 -4.80
N ARG A 107 -4.53 -4.40 -5.69
CA ARG A 107 -3.67 -5.58 -5.61
C ARG A 107 -2.37 -5.35 -6.38
N PHE A 108 -1.27 -5.36 -5.66
CA PHE A 108 0.07 -5.47 -6.24
C PHE A 108 0.51 -6.92 -6.18
N ASN A 109 0.63 -7.57 -7.34
CA ASN A 109 1.22 -8.89 -7.39
C ASN A 109 2.74 -8.75 -7.14
N ARG A 110 3.27 -9.48 -6.15
CA ARG A 110 4.71 -9.54 -5.94
C ARG A 110 5.29 -10.39 -7.09
N GLN A 111 5.90 -9.71 -8.06
CA GLN A 111 6.53 -10.25 -9.28
C GLN A 111 5.57 -10.80 -10.36
N ARG A 112 5.38 -10.05 -11.46
CA ARG A 112 5.32 -10.65 -12.80
C ARG A 112 6.65 -10.38 -13.48
N ARG A 113 7.23 -11.43 -14.03
CA ARG A 113 8.57 -11.44 -14.63
C ARG A 113 8.47 -11.86 -16.07
N GLU A 114 7.48 -11.36 -16.80
CA GLU A 114 7.21 -11.76 -18.18
C GLU A 114 7.70 -10.65 -19.13
N VAL A 115 8.50 -11.01 -20.13
CA VAL A 115 8.88 -10.13 -21.24
C VAL A 115 8.23 -10.68 -22.51
N CYS A 116 7.62 -9.78 -23.28
CA CYS A 116 7.03 -10.10 -24.57
C CYS A 116 8.05 -9.74 -25.66
N VAL A 117 8.58 -10.75 -26.35
CA VAL A 117 9.50 -10.56 -27.47
C VAL A 117 8.71 -10.69 -28.78
N PRO A 118 8.64 -9.63 -29.61
CA PRO A 118 8.03 -9.75 -30.93
C PRO A 118 8.97 -10.52 -31.87
N GLN A 119 8.46 -11.63 -32.44
CA GLN A 119 9.17 -12.42 -33.45
C GLN A 119 8.99 -11.78 -34.84
N ALA A 120 9.95 -11.98 -35.75
CA ALA A 120 9.87 -11.48 -37.13
C ALA A 120 8.65 -12.00 -37.90
N ASP A 121 8.10 -13.15 -37.50
CA ASP A 121 6.94 -13.79 -38.11
C ASP A 121 5.60 -13.20 -37.62
N GLY A 122 5.63 -12.21 -36.72
CA GLY A 122 4.44 -11.54 -36.17
C GLY A 122 3.83 -12.23 -34.95
N GLU A 123 4.40 -13.36 -34.50
CA GLU A 123 4.02 -14.00 -33.25
C GLU A 123 4.67 -13.32 -32.03
N TYR A 124 3.96 -13.34 -30.90
CA TYR A 124 4.42 -12.77 -29.64
C TYR A 124 4.87 -13.89 -28.70
N TRP A 125 6.15 -13.91 -28.35
CA TRP A 125 6.69 -14.87 -27.39
C TRP A 125 6.70 -14.25 -25.99
N ILE A 126 5.81 -14.73 -25.12
CA ILE A 126 5.71 -14.30 -23.73
C ILE A 126 6.43 -15.33 -22.86
N VAL A 127 7.57 -14.93 -22.30
CA VAL A 127 8.40 -15.81 -21.46
C VAL A 127 8.87 -15.08 -20.21
N PRO A 128 9.21 -15.84 -19.16
CA PRO A 128 9.93 -15.26 -18.05
C PRO A 128 11.19 -14.56 -18.58
N TRP A 129 11.42 -13.29 -18.27
CA TRP A 129 12.63 -12.56 -18.69
C TRP A 129 13.95 -13.21 -18.24
N GLU A 130 13.89 -14.16 -17.31
CA GLU A 130 15.02 -14.99 -16.86
C GLU A 130 15.41 -16.09 -17.85
N SER A 131 14.54 -16.44 -18.79
CA SER A 131 14.78 -17.48 -19.80
C SER A 131 15.28 -16.93 -21.14
N VAL A 132 15.49 -15.62 -21.24
CA VAL A 132 16.10 -14.94 -22.40
C VAL A 132 17.60 -14.79 -22.19
#